data_AF-A0A7X8ZDL5-F1
#
_entry.id   AF-A0A7X8ZDL5-F1
#
_cell.length_a   1.000
_cell.length_b   1.000
_cell.length_c   1.000
_cell.angle_alpha   90.00
_cell.angle_beta   90.00
_cell.angle_gamma   90.00
#
_symmetry.space_group_name_H-M   'P 1'
#
loop_
_entity.id
_entity.type
_entity.pdbx_description
1 polymer ?
#
loop_
_entity_poly.entity_id
_entity_poly.type
_entity_poly.pdbx_seq_one_letter_code
_entity_poly.pdbx_strand_id
1 'polypeptide(L)' 'MVIFREGERFYAIDELGTHVGTSHMKSRVKEGVLECRLHKGHFCLESGDPVKYPAR' A
#
# COMPACT_ATOMS: atom_id res chain seq x y z
N MET A 1 -3.46 1.76 10.94
CA MET A 1 -4.05 1.08 9.76
C MET A 1 -4.70 2.13 8.87
N VAL A 2 -4.68 1.96 7.55
CA VAL A 2 -5.26 2.89 6.55
C VAL A 2 -6.23 2.11 5.68
N ILE A 3 -7.40 2.69 5.42
CA ILE A 3 -8.43 2.07 4.58
C ILE A 3 -8.34 2.65 3.17
N PHE A 4 -8.22 1.76 2.19
CA PHE A 4 -8.31 2.08 0.77
C PHE A 4 -9.61 1.55 0.19
N ARG A 5 -10.15 2.24 -0.80
CA ARG A 5 -11.29 1.80 -1.59
C ARG A 5 -10.86 1.62 -3.04
N GLU A 6 -11.19 0.48 -3.64
CA GLU A 6 -11.04 0.23 -5.07
C GLU A 6 -12.35 -0.36 -5.61
N GLY A 7 -13.05 0.40 -6.47
CA GLY A 7 -14.41 0.09 -6.87
C GLY A 7 -15.38 0.10 -5.68
N GLU A 8 -16.02 -1.03 -5.42
CA GLU A 8 -16.95 -1.24 -4.29
C GLU A 8 -16.30 -1.94 -3.09
N ARG A 9 -15.03 -2.36 -3.21
CA ARG A 9 -14.31 -3.08 -2.16
C ARG A 9 -13.49 -2.11 -1.31
N PHE A 10 -13.35 -2.48 -0.04
CA PHE A 10 -12.50 -1.79 0.93
C PHE A 10 -11.40 -2.73 1.40
N TYR A 11 -10.19 -2.18 1.56
CA TYR A 11 -8.99 -2.91 1.95
C TYR A 11 -8.35 -2.20 3.13
N ALA A 12 -7.94 -2.97 4.13
CA ALA A 12 -7.21 -2.48 5.29
C ALA A 12 -5.73 -2.81 5.12
N ILE A 13 -4.88 -1.78 5.13
CA ILE A 13 -3.43 -1.90 5.02
C ILE A 13 -2.78 -1.27 6.26
N ASP A 14 -1.64 -1.80 6.69
CA ASP A 14 -0.86 -1.17 7.75
C ASP A 14 -0.58 0.30 7.42
N GLU A 15 -0.52 1.13 8.44
CA GLU A 15 -0.32 2.56 8.20
C GLU A 15 1.10 2.88 7.80
N LEU A 16 2.07 2.16 8.33
CA LEU A 16 3.48 2.41 8.09
C LEU A 16 4.02 1.38 7.10
N GLY A 17 4.59 1.86 6.01
CA GLY A 17 5.26 0.99 5.04
C GLY A 17 6.54 0.40 5.61
N THR A 18 6.81 -0.84 5.24
CA THR A 18 7.89 -1.69 5.79
C THR A 18 9.31 -1.26 5.39
N HIS A 19 9.46 -0.35 4.43
CA HIS A 19 10.80 0.10 4.00
C HIS A 19 11.47 1.04 5.02
N VAL A 20 10.83 2.19 5.30
CA VAL A 20 11.36 3.25 6.19
C VAL A 20 10.25 3.87 7.04
N GLY A 21 9.17 3.12 7.31
CA GLY A 21 8.07 3.56 8.17
C GLY A 21 7.27 4.74 7.61
N THR A 22 7.20 4.90 6.29
CA THR A 22 6.43 6.00 5.68
C THR A 22 4.93 5.73 5.77
N SER A 23 4.15 6.74 6.17
CA SER A 23 2.69 6.61 6.21
C SER A 23 2.06 6.39 4.83
N HIS A 24 1.14 5.41 4.76
CA HIS A 24 0.36 5.07 3.58
C HIS A 24 -0.82 6.00 3.32
N MET A 25 -1.18 6.90 4.25
CA MET A 25 -2.34 7.80 4.14
C MET A 25 -2.42 8.62 2.84
N LYS A 26 -1.28 8.86 2.20
CA LYS A 26 -1.21 9.60 0.93
C LYS A 26 -0.59 8.77 -0.20
N SER A 27 -0.65 7.45 -0.11
CA SER A 27 -0.29 6.49 -1.17
C SER A 27 -1.40 6.39 -2.22
N ARG A 28 -1.09 5.78 -3.36
CA ARG A 28 -2.05 5.61 -4.46
C ARG A 28 -2.42 4.15 -4.61
N VAL A 29 -3.63 3.88 -5.08
CA VAL A 29 -4.14 2.54 -5.36
C VAL A 29 -4.54 2.45 -6.83
N LYS A 30 -4.11 1.36 -7.49
CA LYS A 30 -4.51 1.03 -8.85
C LYS A 30 -4.35 -0.47 -9.09
N GLU A 31 -5.39 -1.11 -9.65
CA GLU A 31 -5.38 -2.50 -10.10
C GLU A 31 -4.93 -3.48 -9.01
N GLY A 32 -5.48 -3.36 -7.80
CA GLY A 32 -5.15 -4.25 -6.68
C GLY A 32 -3.80 -3.97 -6.03
N VAL A 33 -3.11 -2.89 -6.42
CA VAL A 33 -1.78 -2.54 -5.94
C VAL A 33 -1.78 -1.19 -5.25
N LEU A 34 -1.18 -1.14 -4.06
CA LEU A 34 -0.83 0.11 -3.39
C LEU A 34 0.58 0.54 -3.79
N GLU A 35 0.74 1.77 -4.25
CA GLU A 35 2.03 2.41 -4.48
C GLU A 35 2.41 3.34 -3.34
N CYS A 36 3.50 3.01 -2.64
CA CYS A 36 4.10 3.87 -1.62
C CYS A 36 4.52 5.22 -2.24
N ARG A 37 4.02 6.31 -1.64
CA ARG A 37 4.24 7.68 -2.12
C ARG A 37 5.72 8.09 -2.23
N LEU A 38 6.59 7.53 -1.38
CA LEU A 38 7.96 8.01 -1.22
C LEU A 38 8.91 7.37 -2.24
N HIS A 39 9.11 6.05 -2.14
CA HIS A 39 10.11 5.32 -2.93
C HIS A 39 9.50 4.36 -3.96
N LYS A 40 8.19 4.46 -4.22
CA LYS A 40 7.51 3.71 -5.29
C LYS A 40 7.57 2.18 -5.15
N GLY A 41 7.79 1.69 -3.92
CA GLY A 41 7.57 0.29 -3.57
C GLY A 41 6.07 -0.03 -3.61
N HIS A 42 5.75 -1.27 -3.94
CA HIS A 42 4.37 -1.71 -4.14
C HIS A 42 3.97 -2.80 -3.16
N PHE A 43 2.70 -2.81 -2.78
CA PHE A 43 2.08 -3.80 -1.91
C PHE A 43 0.80 -4.34 -2.55
N CYS A 44 0.51 -5.63 -2.40
CA CYS A 44 -0.79 -6.20 -2.78
C CYS A 44 -1.87 -5.66 -1.83
N LEU A 45 -2.99 -5.17 -2.36
CA LEU A 45 -4.09 -4.67 -1.53
C LEU A 45 -4.84 -5.77 -0.78
N GLU A 46 -4.83 -6.99 -1.30
CA GLU A 46 -5.58 -8.11 -0.72
C GLU A 46 -4.80 -8.79 0.40
N SER A 47 -3.50 -9.07 0.20
CA SER A 47 -2.67 -9.72 1.22
C SER A 47 -1.85 -8.76 2.09
N GLY A 48 -1.59 -7.54 1.62
CA GLY A 48 -0.65 -6.60 2.24
C GLY A 48 0.82 -6.87 1.93
N ASP A 49 1.14 -7.95 1.20
CA ASP A 49 2.52 -8.35 0.96
C ASP A 49 3.24 -7.40 -0.01
N PRO A 50 4.57 -7.21 0.15
CA PRO A 50 5.38 -6.46 -0.80
C PRO A 50 5.43 -7.17 -2.16
N VAL A 51 5.16 -6.44 -3.23
CA VAL A 51 5.25 -6.95 -4.62
C VAL A 51 6.28 -6.22 -5.46
N LYS A 52 6.85 -5.11 -4.95
CA LYS A 52 7.94 -4.38 -5.61
C LYS A 52 8.87 -3.68 -4.63
N TYR A 53 10.17 -3.90 -4.81
CA TYR A 53 11.23 -3.19 -4.10
C TYR A 53 11.07 -1.66 -4.24
N PRO A 54 11.27 -0.87 -3.16
CA PRO A 54 11.87 -1.25 -1.88
C PRO A 54 10.91 -1.68 -0.77
N ALA A 55 9.66 -2.04 -1.08
CA ALA A 55 8.78 -2.68 -0.10
C ALA A 55 9.34 -4.04 0.38
N ARG A 56 9.03 -4.44 1.62
CA ARG A 56 9.53 -5.66 2.30
C ARG A 56 8.49 -6.28 3.21
#